data_AF-A0A950G1R5-F1
#
_entry.id   AF-A0A950G1R5-F1
#
_cell.length_a   1.000
_cell.length_b   1.000
_cell.length_c   1.000
_cell.angle_alpha   90.00
_cell.angle_beta   90.00
_cell.angle_gamma   90.00
#
_symmetry.space_group_name_H-M   'P 1'
#
loop_
_entity.id
_entity.type
_entity.pdbx_description
1 polymer ?
#
loop_
_entity_poly.entity_id
_entity_poly.type
_entity_poly.pdbx_seq_one_letter_code
_entity_poly.pdbx_strand_id
1 'polypeptide(L)'
;MKSGLLKVVTFASCISLGCSLAFAWGEHTFIRTIQTQTMLIRHQATEEQRRAAERNAKAFFSQLSPAKKLELKKNKIQTVLIRTTRSRATAPAAKDVRMRYNLEGESLVDDYAYEFDTPLETGTIAQVKGLDPEYVGQ
;
A
#
# COMPACT_ATOMS: atom_id res chain seq x y z
N MET A 1 -41.54 -32.96 60.65
CA MET A 1 -42.10 -31.78 59.96
C MET A 1 -40.93 -30.98 59.38
N LYS A 2 -40.98 -30.73 58.05
CA LYS A 2 -40.45 -29.60 57.22
C LYS A 2 -39.61 -28.55 57.99
N SER A 3 -38.53 -27.92 57.54
CA SER A 3 -37.84 -27.64 56.25
C SER A 3 -36.78 -26.55 56.65
N GLY A 4 -35.66 -26.26 55.99
CA GLY A 4 -35.14 -26.61 54.67
C GLY A 4 -33.70 -26.10 54.54
N LEU A 5 -33.03 -26.59 53.49
CA LEU A 5 -31.68 -26.23 53.07
C LEU A 5 -31.61 -24.82 52.46
N LEU A 6 -30.54 -24.07 52.77
CA LEU A 6 -30.03 -23.01 51.90
C LEU A 6 -28.54 -23.24 51.63
N LYS A 7 -28.19 -23.27 50.34
CA LYS A 7 -26.88 -23.58 49.76
C LYS A 7 -26.02 -22.31 49.69
N VAL A 8 -24.72 -22.41 49.96
CA VAL A 8 -23.72 -21.42 49.51
C VAL A 8 -22.65 -22.17 48.73
N VAL A 9 -22.45 -21.71 47.49
CA VAL A 9 -21.64 -22.30 46.43
C VAL A 9 -20.18 -21.86 46.58
N THR A 10 -19.27 -22.82 46.63
CA THR A 10 -17.83 -22.66 46.39
C THR A 10 -17.57 -22.91 44.91
N PHE A 11 -16.78 -22.08 44.22
CA PHE A 11 -15.85 -22.46 43.14
C PHE A 11 -15.25 -21.21 42.48
N ALA A 12 -13.92 -21.06 42.57
CA ALA A 12 -13.13 -20.38 41.55
C ALA A 12 -11.68 -20.90 41.63
N SER A 13 -11.41 -21.89 40.79
CA SER A 13 -10.09 -22.45 40.51
C SER A 13 -9.43 -21.60 39.43
N CYS A 14 -8.22 -21.07 39.68
CA CYS A 14 -7.36 -20.53 38.63
C CYS A 14 -6.22 -21.51 38.35
N ILE A 15 -6.32 -22.20 37.21
CA ILE A 15 -5.26 -23.02 36.62
C ILE A 15 -4.37 -22.08 35.79
N SER A 16 -3.12 -21.92 36.22
CA SER A 16 -2.09 -21.23 35.44
C SER A 16 -1.50 -22.19 34.39
N LEU A 17 -2.08 -22.17 33.19
CA LEU A 17 -1.52 -22.81 31.99
C LEU A 17 -0.57 -21.83 31.29
N GLY A 18 0.66 -22.29 31.06
CA GLY A 18 1.74 -21.51 30.47
C GLY A 18 1.46 -21.06 29.03
N CYS A 19 1.96 -19.88 28.71
CA CYS A 19 2.17 -19.44 27.33
C CYS A 19 3.67 -19.40 27.06
N SER A 20 4.14 -20.40 26.32
CA SER A 20 5.39 -20.33 25.57
C SER A 20 5.35 -19.09 24.67
N LEU A 21 6.28 -18.17 24.85
CA LEU A 21 6.51 -17.06 23.91
C LEU A 21 7.10 -17.64 22.63
N ALA A 22 6.23 -17.99 21.68
CA ALA A 22 6.64 -18.18 20.30
C ALA A 22 7.02 -16.82 19.72
N PHE A 23 8.33 -16.52 19.70
CA PHE A 23 8.88 -15.48 18.84
C PHE A 23 8.77 -15.96 17.38
N ALA A 24 7.62 -15.69 16.77
CA ALA A 24 7.46 -15.84 15.33
C ALA A 24 8.08 -14.61 14.65
N TRP A 25 9.35 -14.73 14.24
CA TRP A 25 9.94 -13.89 13.19
C TRP A 25 9.28 -14.24 11.86
N GLY A 26 8.08 -13.70 11.64
CA GLY A 26 7.44 -13.68 10.34
C GLY A 26 7.29 -12.24 9.93
N GLU A 27 8.13 -11.75 9.01
CA GLU A 27 7.81 -10.55 8.24
C GLU A 27 6.61 -10.85 7.34
N HIS A 28 5.43 -10.95 7.95
CA HIS A 28 4.18 -10.75 7.26
C HIS A 28 4.08 -9.25 6.99
N THR A 29 4.78 -8.78 5.96
CA THR A 29 4.43 -7.52 5.30
C THR A 29 3.13 -7.75 4.55
N PHE A 30 2.03 -7.89 5.29
CA PHE A 30 0.70 -7.67 4.72
C PHE A 30 0.79 -6.34 3.97
N ILE A 31 0.50 -6.34 2.67
CA ILE A 31 0.26 -5.09 1.95
C ILE A 31 -0.90 -4.42 2.69
N ARG A 32 -0.54 -3.51 3.60
CA ARG A 32 -1.50 -2.84 4.45
C ARG A 32 -2.04 -1.67 3.66
N THR A 33 -3.35 -1.59 3.67
CA THR A 33 -4.15 -0.44 3.29
C THR A 33 -4.37 -0.27 1.78
N ILE A 34 -5.62 -0.51 1.40
CA ILE A 34 -6.22 0.06 0.19
C ILE A 34 -6.44 1.54 0.49
N GLN A 35 -5.63 2.42 -0.09
CA GLN A 35 -5.83 3.86 0.03
C GLN A 35 -6.81 4.30 -1.07
N THR A 36 -8.08 4.52 -0.73
CA THR A 36 -9.04 5.11 -1.68
C THR A 36 -8.70 6.57 -1.87
N GLN A 37 -8.44 6.96 -3.11
CA GLN A 37 -7.96 8.29 -3.46
C GLN A 37 -8.68 8.86 -4.67
N THR A 38 -8.88 10.17 -4.65
CA THR A 38 -9.44 10.89 -5.80
C THR A 38 -8.27 11.45 -6.60
N MET A 39 -8.14 11.01 -7.86
CA MET A 39 -7.29 11.69 -8.83
C MET A 39 -7.93 13.05 -9.15
N LEU A 40 -7.17 14.12 -8.97
CA LEU A 40 -7.61 15.47 -9.32
C LEU A 40 -7.74 15.62 -10.84
N ILE A 41 -6.60 15.43 -11.52
CA ILE A 41 -6.45 15.53 -12.96
C ILE A 41 -5.30 14.62 -13.41
N ARG A 42 -5.21 14.42 -14.72
CA ARG A 42 -4.01 13.96 -15.39
C ARG A 42 -3.64 14.92 -16.51
N HIS A 43 -2.35 15.15 -16.72
CA HIS A 43 -1.86 15.99 -17.81
C HIS A 43 -0.66 15.32 -18.49
N GLN A 44 -0.37 15.72 -19.73
CA GLN A 44 0.81 15.22 -20.43
C GLN A 44 2.06 15.53 -19.61
N ALA A 45 2.85 14.50 -19.30
CA ALA A 45 4.06 14.64 -18.51
C ALA A 45 5.11 15.43 -19.29
N THR A 46 5.70 16.41 -18.62
CA THR A 46 6.85 17.16 -19.14
C THR A 46 8.09 16.26 -19.21
N GLU A 47 9.05 16.60 -20.06
CA GLU A 47 10.34 15.88 -20.13
C GLU A 47 11.05 15.77 -18.78
N GLU A 48 10.98 16.83 -17.97
CA GLU A 48 11.55 16.84 -16.63
C GLU A 48 10.88 15.81 -15.73
N GLN A 49 9.55 15.74 -15.77
CA GLN A 49 8.78 14.75 -15.01
C GLN A 49 9.07 13.33 -15.48
N ARG A 50 9.16 13.09 -16.79
CA ARG A 50 9.50 11.75 -17.31
C ARG A 50 10.89 11.33 -16.85
N ARG A 51 11.88 12.22 -16.93
CA ARG A 51 13.25 11.95 -16.45
C ARG A 51 13.32 11.72 -14.94
N ALA A 52 12.55 12.47 -14.16
CA ALA A 52 12.50 12.29 -12.71
C ALA A 52 11.86 10.95 -12.33
N ALA A 53 10.72 10.64 -12.95
CA ALA A 53 10.03 9.37 -12.76
C ALA A 53 10.91 8.18 -13.18
N GLU A 54 11.63 8.29 -14.29
CA GLU A 54 12.52 7.22 -14.77
C GLU A 54 13.67 6.93 -13.79
N ARG A 55 14.29 7.96 -13.22
CA ARG A 55 15.33 7.79 -12.19
C ARG A 55 14.76 7.10 -10.94
N ASN A 56 13.57 7.52 -10.51
CA ASN A 56 12.90 6.95 -9.34
C ASN A 56 12.45 5.51 -9.60
N ALA A 57 11.95 5.21 -10.80
CA ALA A 57 11.56 3.86 -11.21
C ALA A 57 12.76 2.92 -11.20
N LYS A 58 13.91 3.35 -11.77
CA LYS A 58 15.15 2.56 -11.73
C LYS A 58 15.58 2.26 -10.30
N ALA A 59 15.55 3.25 -9.41
CA ALA A 59 15.87 3.06 -8.00
C ALA A 59 14.88 2.08 -7.33
N PHE A 60 13.58 2.27 -7.54
CA PHE A 60 12.53 1.42 -6.99
C PHE A 60 12.67 -0.03 -7.44
N PHE A 61 12.77 -0.31 -8.73
CA PHE A 61 12.87 -1.67 -9.25
C PHE A 61 14.18 -2.35 -8.85
N SER A 62 15.28 -1.60 -8.70
CA SER A 62 16.54 -2.16 -8.18
C SER A 62 16.46 -2.66 -6.74
N GLN A 63 15.52 -2.11 -5.95
CA GLN A 63 15.30 -2.46 -4.54
C GLN A 63 14.11 -3.40 -4.36
N LEU A 64 13.33 -3.65 -5.41
CA LEU A 64 12.13 -4.47 -5.34
C LEU A 64 12.52 -5.96 -5.23
N SER A 65 12.27 -6.55 -4.06
CA SER A 65 12.58 -7.97 -3.86
C SER A 65 11.72 -8.87 -4.77
N PRO A 66 12.28 -10.01 -5.24
CA PRO A 66 11.50 -10.97 -6.03
C PRO A 66 10.25 -11.48 -5.29
N ALA A 67 10.35 -11.65 -3.97
CA ALA A 67 9.23 -12.04 -3.12
C ALA A 67 8.10 -10.99 -3.16
N LYS A 68 8.44 -9.71 -3.07
CA LYS A 68 7.45 -8.62 -3.16
C LYS A 68 6.83 -8.54 -4.54
N LYS A 69 7.64 -8.66 -5.61
CA LYS A 69 7.14 -8.70 -7.00
C LYS A 69 6.13 -9.84 -7.20
N LEU A 70 6.41 -11.02 -6.65
CA LEU A 70 5.49 -12.17 -6.70
C LEU A 70 4.21 -11.92 -5.89
N GLU A 71 4.32 -11.31 -4.70
CA GLU A 71 3.17 -10.94 -3.88
C GLU A 71 2.24 -9.97 -4.64
N LEU A 72 2.79 -8.93 -5.27
CA LEU A 72 2.02 -7.98 -6.06
C LEU A 72 1.30 -8.66 -7.23
N LYS A 73 1.97 -9.57 -7.94
CA LYS A 73 1.35 -10.37 -9.02
C LYS A 73 0.19 -11.24 -8.51
N LYS A 74 0.35 -11.90 -7.36
CA LYS A 74 -0.72 -12.72 -6.74
C LYS A 74 -1.94 -11.87 -6.40
N ASN A 75 -1.74 -10.62 -6.00
CA ASN A 75 -2.80 -9.64 -5.75
C ASN A 75 -3.31 -8.95 -7.03
N LYS A 76 -2.94 -9.44 -8.22
CA LYS A 76 -3.31 -8.90 -9.53
C LYS A 76 -2.88 -7.44 -9.74
N ILE A 77 -1.86 -6.99 -9.03
CA ILE A 77 -1.29 -5.65 -9.21
C ILE A 77 -0.29 -5.70 -10.36
N GLN A 78 -0.58 -4.96 -11.43
CA GLN A 78 0.23 -4.93 -12.65
C GLN A 78 1.01 -3.63 -12.83
N THR A 79 0.60 -2.58 -12.13
CA THR A 79 1.15 -1.23 -12.27
C THR A 79 1.65 -0.69 -10.93
N VAL A 80 2.65 0.19 -11.04
CA VAL A 80 3.26 0.90 -9.92
C VAL A 80 3.19 2.41 -10.19
N LEU A 81 2.71 3.16 -9.21
CA LEU A 81 2.73 4.61 -9.20
C LEU A 81 4.07 5.12 -8.66
N ILE A 82 4.94 5.56 -9.55
CA ILE A 82 6.27 6.10 -9.25
C ILE A 82 6.18 7.61 -9.11
N ARG A 83 6.79 8.17 -8.06
CA ARG A 83 6.74 9.60 -7.81
C ARG A 83 7.52 10.38 -8.86
N THR A 84 7.03 11.55 -9.23
CA THR A 84 7.72 12.51 -10.09
C THR A 84 7.71 13.92 -9.48
N THR A 85 8.29 14.89 -10.19
CA THR A 85 8.32 16.29 -9.79
C THR A 85 7.03 17.03 -10.19
N ARG A 86 6.80 18.16 -9.54
CA ARG A 86 5.76 19.11 -9.96
C ARG A 86 6.30 19.96 -11.11
N SER A 87 5.44 20.30 -12.05
CA SER A 87 5.75 21.21 -13.16
C SER A 87 4.82 22.44 -13.11
N ARG A 88 5.00 23.38 -14.05
CA ARG A 88 4.07 24.51 -14.21
C ARG A 88 2.66 24.08 -14.62
N ALA A 89 2.51 22.92 -15.26
CA ALA A 89 1.23 22.35 -15.62
C ALA A 89 0.53 21.67 -14.42
N THR A 90 1.27 21.40 -13.35
CA THR A 90 0.74 20.73 -12.17
C THR A 90 -0.25 21.63 -11.45
N ALA A 91 -1.44 21.13 -11.11
CA ALA A 91 -2.44 21.92 -10.41
C ALA A 91 -1.89 22.43 -9.07
N PRO A 92 -2.23 23.65 -8.64
CA PRO A 92 -1.81 24.18 -7.35
C PRO A 92 -2.23 23.27 -6.18
N ALA A 93 -3.42 22.68 -6.27
CA ALA A 93 -4.00 21.81 -5.25
C ALA A 93 -3.38 20.41 -5.17
N ALA A 94 -2.62 19.98 -6.18
CA ALA A 94 -1.95 18.68 -6.13
C ALA A 94 -0.95 18.65 -4.99
N LYS A 95 -0.96 17.57 -4.20
CA LYS A 95 0.04 17.32 -3.14
C LYS A 95 1.02 16.21 -3.53
N ASP A 96 0.64 15.36 -4.48
CA ASP A 96 1.49 14.31 -5.02
C ASP A 96 1.27 14.17 -6.53
N VAL A 97 2.34 13.84 -7.23
CA VAL A 97 2.36 13.69 -8.69
C VAL A 97 3.12 12.43 -9.03
N ARG A 98 2.48 11.53 -9.78
CA ARG A 98 3.03 10.20 -10.08
C ARG A 98 2.86 9.83 -11.53
N MET A 99 3.70 8.91 -11.98
CA MET A 99 3.61 8.28 -13.30
C MET A 99 3.48 6.76 -13.13
N ARG A 100 2.82 6.13 -14.11
CA ARG A 100 2.47 4.71 -14.03
C ARG A 100 3.50 3.87 -14.75
N TYR A 101 4.07 2.89 -14.05
CA TYR A 101 5.02 1.93 -14.60
C TYR A 101 4.46 0.51 -14.55
N ASN A 102 4.76 -0.28 -15.57
CA ASN A 102 4.45 -1.70 -15.61
C ASN A 102 5.39 -2.45 -14.66
N LEU A 103 4.83 -3.29 -13.79
CA LEU A 103 5.59 -4.07 -12.82
C LEU A 103 6.48 -5.14 -13.48
N GLU A 104 6.04 -5.74 -14.59
CA GLU A 104 6.77 -6.81 -15.29
C GLU A 104 7.85 -6.28 -16.21
N GLY A 105 7.47 -5.34 -17.09
CA GLY A 105 8.36 -4.75 -18.09
C GLY A 105 9.20 -3.58 -17.59
N GLU A 106 8.95 -3.10 -16.36
CA GLU A 106 9.67 -1.98 -15.72
C GLU A 106 9.70 -0.72 -16.60
N SER A 107 8.63 -0.55 -17.38
CA SER A 107 8.47 0.46 -18.42
C SER A 107 7.29 1.36 -18.13
N LEU A 108 7.28 2.54 -18.73
CA LEU A 108 6.20 3.49 -18.58
C LEU A 108 4.92 2.95 -19.27
N VAL A 109 3.77 3.06 -18.59
CA VAL A 109 2.45 2.62 -19.11
C VAL A 109 1.87 3.66 -20.06
N ASP A 110 2.00 4.93 -19.70
CA ASP A 110 1.48 6.07 -20.44
C ASP A 110 2.28 7.35 -20.11
N ASP A 111 2.20 8.35 -20.97
CA ASP A 111 2.94 9.61 -20.80
C ASP A 111 2.20 10.65 -19.94
N TYR A 112 1.32 10.22 -19.02
CA TYR A 112 0.61 11.12 -18.14
C TYR A 112 1.25 11.25 -16.76
N ALA A 113 1.21 12.48 -16.24
CA ALA A 113 1.40 12.77 -14.83
C ALA A 113 0.03 12.80 -14.14
N TYR A 114 -0.11 11.96 -13.11
CA TYR A 114 -1.31 11.79 -12.31
C TYR A 114 -1.20 12.60 -11.03
N GLU A 115 -2.20 13.43 -10.76
CA GLU A 115 -2.19 14.35 -9.63
C GLU A 115 -3.18 13.95 -8.56
N PHE A 116 -2.74 13.98 -7.31
CA PHE A 116 -3.52 13.61 -6.13
C PHE A 116 -3.58 14.77 -5.15
N ASP A 117 -4.74 15.03 -4.57
CA ASP A 117 -4.95 16.06 -3.54
C ASP A 117 -4.43 15.66 -2.16
N THR A 118 -4.11 14.38 -2.01
CA THR A 118 -3.63 13.75 -0.79
C THR A 118 -2.42 12.90 -1.14
N PRO A 119 -1.30 13.01 -0.41
CA PRO A 119 -0.13 12.18 -0.67
C PRO A 119 -0.45 10.69 -0.59
N LEU A 120 0.07 9.93 -1.55
CA LEU A 120 -0.03 8.47 -1.53
C LEU A 120 1.07 7.88 -0.65
N GLU A 121 0.72 6.92 0.19
CA GLU A 121 1.66 6.27 1.10
C GLU A 121 2.46 5.19 0.36
N THR A 122 3.78 5.35 0.26
CA THR A 122 4.67 4.36 -0.37
C THR A 122 4.57 3.01 0.34
N GLY A 123 4.51 1.92 -0.43
CA GLY A 123 4.39 0.56 0.09
C GLY A 123 2.95 0.05 0.21
N THR A 124 1.96 0.87 -0.13
CA THR A 124 0.53 0.53 -0.08
C THR A 124 -0.04 0.23 -1.46
N ILE A 125 -1.31 -0.19 -1.52
CA ILE A 125 -2.08 -0.27 -2.77
C ILE A 125 -3.03 0.93 -2.82
N ALA A 126 -2.89 1.77 -3.83
CA ALA A 126 -3.84 2.83 -4.12
C ALA A 126 -5.03 2.27 -4.91
N GLN A 127 -6.24 2.59 -4.46
CA GLN A 127 -7.45 2.43 -5.27
C GLN A 127 -7.91 3.81 -5.72
N VAL A 128 -7.68 4.09 -6.99
CA VAL A 128 -8.02 5.36 -7.62
C VAL A 128 -9.24 5.16 -8.49
N LYS A 129 -10.27 5.98 -8.33
CA LYS A 129 -11.49 5.87 -9.14
C LYS A 129 -11.15 5.93 -10.63
N GLY A 130 -11.56 4.91 -11.39
CA GLY A 130 -11.33 4.82 -12.83
C GLY A 130 -9.97 4.26 -13.25
N LEU A 131 -9.16 3.80 -12.29
CA LEU A 131 -7.97 2.99 -12.53
C LEU A 131 -8.10 1.65 -11.81
N ASP A 132 -7.34 0.66 -12.28
CA ASP A 132 -7.12 -0.57 -11.52
C ASP A 132 -6.30 -0.26 -10.24
N PRO A 133 -6.31 -1.15 -9.23
CA PRO A 133 -5.47 -0.98 -8.05
C PRO A 133 -3.97 -0.97 -8.42
N GLU A 134 -3.24 0.01 -7.89
CA GLU A 134 -1.83 0.23 -8.25
C GLU A 134 -0.94 0.25 -7.00
N TYR A 135 0.25 -0.33 -7.09
CA TYR A 135 1.19 -0.27 -5.98
C TYR A 135 1.86 1.10 -5.91
N VAL A 136 2.01 1.65 -4.71
CA VAL A 136 2.62 2.97 -4.52
C VAL A 136 4.13 2.81 -4.32
N GLY A 137 4.91 3.15 -5.36
CA GLY A 137 6.37 3.14 -5.31
C GLY A 137 6.96 4.38 -4.64
N GLN A 138 8.28 4.46 -4.56
CA GLN A 138 8.98 5.67 -4.12
C GLN A 138 9.20 6.65 -5.27
#